data_AF-A0A4R0NJQ2-F1
#
_entry.id   AF-A0A4R0NJQ2-F1
#
_cell.length_a   1.000
_cell.length_b   1.000
_cell.length_c   1.000
_cell.angle_alpha   90.00
_cell.angle_beta   90.00
_cell.angle_gamma   90.00
#
_symmetry.space_group_name_H-M   'P 1'
#
loop_
_entity.id
_entity.type
_entity.pdbx_description
1 polymer ?
#
loop_
_entity_poly.entity_id
_entity_poly.type
_entity_poly.pdbx_seq_one_letter_code
_entity_poly.pdbx_strand_id
1 'polypeptide(L)'
;MRSYSQTYSRLIFFGLLYTLPLPILAQRVIPIDTSMVVELRIDPANSYGGSASEVFESAEYIPLETTRESIFGSIDQMEVTDQYFIILDKNTNSILLFTKEGKYHAKVAGGSINANRENAIYSFNVNKWKKEIVYYKGSRTGSKYIIYDFNGKKLKEEPFDYKKDPYLSDYEFIGPDEVVSSLGYNIDTSRVKARYLVEYVKDFKKKYAAAYPYDVQEYKYAEDNYPSYPTFTNAGNDTSFLYTKPGEYNIYKVTPNTVRQLFKILLPMFSSLPAGYVRDSAFRDNRRKFIENNKNIIYMLNHCYLLEDNLVFKAHTWNGNDRQSNLLYNLKSGMLFSYDNILTDDKTFFLPIHEAVRVVRGFLASDGKQVYCQFSSVEMFRAWEQNKDKKPVYNEVLKHYFSKGSDRDNPVLLRIKFKNQL
;
A
#
# COMPACT_ATOMS: atom_id res chain seq x y z
N MET A 1 90.55 -43.59 -6.06
CA MET A 1 89.34 -44.31 -6.51
C MET A 1 88.13 -43.54 -5.99
N ARG A 2 87.22 -43.14 -6.90
CA ARG A 2 85.74 -42.99 -6.79
C ARG A 2 85.16 -42.82 -5.36
N SER A 3 84.22 -41.91 -5.05
CA SER A 3 83.09 -41.41 -5.85
C SER A 3 82.17 -40.51 -4.99
N TYR A 4 81.61 -39.45 -5.62
CA TYR A 4 80.27 -38.81 -5.46
C TYR A 4 79.73 -38.47 -4.06
N SER A 5 79.56 -37.18 -3.72
CA SER A 5 78.42 -36.28 -4.00
C SER A 5 77.13 -36.54 -3.20
N GLN A 6 76.70 -35.56 -2.41
CA GLN A 6 75.38 -34.91 -2.56
C GLN A 6 75.16 -33.85 -1.46
N THR A 7 74.99 -32.61 -1.90
CA THR A 7 74.59 -31.44 -1.11
C THR A 7 73.07 -31.44 -1.01
N TYR A 8 72.50 -31.55 0.20
CA TYR A 8 71.05 -31.43 0.42
C TYR A 8 70.67 -29.96 0.59
N SER A 9 70.15 -29.35 -0.47
CA SER A 9 69.45 -28.07 -0.42
C SER A 9 68.05 -28.28 0.17
N ARG A 10 67.81 -27.82 1.40
CA ARG A 10 66.47 -27.75 2.00
C ARG A 10 65.70 -26.60 1.33
N LEU A 11 64.85 -26.93 0.36
CA LEU A 11 63.79 -26.04 -0.14
C LEU A 11 62.71 -25.94 0.94
N ILE A 12 62.63 -24.81 1.62
CA ILE A 12 61.48 -24.44 2.43
C ILE A 12 60.40 -23.95 1.45
N PHE A 13 59.38 -24.78 1.21
CA PHE A 13 58.17 -24.38 0.53
C PHE A 13 57.36 -23.46 1.47
N PHE A 14 57.51 -22.15 1.33
CA PHE A 14 56.50 -21.21 1.82
C PHE A 14 55.28 -21.34 0.90
N GLY A 15 54.33 -22.19 1.29
CA GLY A 15 52.99 -22.18 0.71
C GLY A 15 52.32 -20.85 1.06
N LEU A 16 52.41 -19.88 0.14
CA LEU A 16 51.57 -18.69 0.14
C LEU A 16 50.12 -19.15 -0.05
N LEU A 17 49.41 -19.37 1.05
CA LEU A 17 47.96 -19.44 1.06
C LEU A 17 47.45 -18.05 0.63
N TYR A 18 47.24 -17.87 -0.67
CA TYR A 18 46.36 -16.81 -1.17
C TYR A 18 44.95 -17.16 -0.69
N THR A 19 44.60 -16.64 0.49
CA THR A 19 43.20 -16.46 0.86
C THR A 19 42.66 -15.39 -0.08
N LEU A 20 42.15 -15.82 -1.24
CA LEU A 20 41.28 -14.95 -2.03
C LEU A 20 40.15 -14.54 -1.08
N PRO A 21 39.95 -13.23 -0.80
CA PRO A 21 38.77 -12.82 -0.08
C PRO A 21 37.60 -13.27 -0.93
N LEU A 22 36.84 -14.26 -0.46
CA LEU A 22 35.49 -14.50 -0.95
C LEU A 22 34.83 -13.13 -0.96
N PRO A 23 34.33 -12.62 -2.10
CA PRO A 23 33.61 -11.38 -2.10
C PRO A 23 32.42 -11.61 -1.18
N ILE A 24 32.49 -11.08 0.03
CA ILE A 24 31.31 -10.75 0.80
C ILE A 24 30.60 -9.79 -0.13
N LEU A 25 29.59 -10.29 -0.86
CA LEU A 25 28.72 -9.44 -1.65
C LEU A 25 28.06 -8.51 -0.66
N ALA A 26 28.68 -7.34 -0.46
CA ALA A 26 28.11 -6.27 0.32
C ALA A 26 26.72 -6.01 -0.25
N GLN A 27 25.73 -6.00 0.62
CA GLN A 27 24.35 -5.71 0.23
C GLN A 27 24.34 -4.42 -0.59
N ARG A 28 23.79 -4.45 -1.82
CA ARG A 28 23.75 -3.29 -2.70
C ARG A 28 22.89 -2.20 -2.05
N VAL A 29 23.49 -1.06 -1.73
CA VAL A 29 22.75 0.12 -1.27
C VAL A 29 22.31 0.92 -2.50
N ILE A 30 21.01 1.08 -2.67
CA ILE A 30 20.43 1.90 -3.74
C ILE A 30 20.42 3.36 -3.25
N PRO A 31 21.13 4.27 -3.95
CA PRO A 31 21.11 5.69 -3.61
C PRO A 31 19.74 6.30 -3.90
N ILE A 32 19.38 7.33 -3.15
CA ILE A 32 18.15 8.09 -3.37
C ILE A 32 18.43 9.17 -4.41
N ASP A 33 17.78 9.07 -5.57
CA ASP A 33 17.84 10.09 -6.62
C ASP A 33 16.95 11.28 -6.23
N THR A 34 17.58 12.44 -6.02
CA THR A 34 16.93 13.71 -5.66
C THR A 34 17.18 14.80 -6.71
N SER A 35 17.63 14.43 -7.91
CA SER A 35 18.05 15.38 -8.96
C SER A 35 16.89 16.15 -9.61
N MET A 36 15.67 15.62 -9.56
CA MET A 36 14.49 16.19 -10.22
C MET A 36 13.27 16.25 -9.28
N VAL A 37 13.46 16.79 -8.08
CA VAL A 37 12.37 16.94 -7.10
C VAL A 37 11.50 18.14 -7.46
N VAL A 38 10.18 17.92 -7.51
CA VAL A 38 9.19 18.99 -7.66
C VAL A 38 8.66 19.38 -6.27
N GLU A 39 8.72 20.67 -5.94
CA GLU A 39 8.10 21.20 -4.73
C GLU A 39 6.64 21.56 -4.99
N LEU A 40 5.74 21.02 -4.18
CA LEU A 40 4.29 21.28 -4.30
C LEU A 40 3.80 21.98 -3.03
N ARG A 41 3.26 23.18 -3.18
CA ARG A 41 2.66 23.93 -2.07
C ARG A 41 1.20 23.51 -1.94
N ILE A 42 0.87 22.83 -0.85
CA ILE A 42 -0.44 22.23 -0.62
C ILE A 42 -1.02 22.82 0.64
N ASP A 43 -2.17 23.48 0.53
CA ASP A 43 -2.96 23.94 1.67
C ASP A 43 -4.33 23.25 1.64
N PRO A 44 -4.51 22.15 2.40
CA PRO A 44 -5.76 21.39 2.38
C PRO A 44 -6.98 22.22 2.79
N ALA A 45 -6.80 23.22 3.66
CA ALA A 45 -7.88 24.10 4.13
C ALA A 45 -8.42 25.02 3.04
N ASN A 46 -7.62 25.28 2.00
CA ASN A 46 -7.96 26.10 0.84
C ASN A 46 -8.16 25.25 -0.44
N SER A 47 -8.42 23.95 -0.27
CA SER A 47 -8.74 23.07 -1.39
C SER A 47 -10.10 23.39 -2.00
N TYR A 48 -10.19 23.30 -3.33
CA TYR A 48 -11.43 23.47 -4.08
C TYR A 48 -12.39 22.29 -3.83
N GLY A 49 -13.68 22.59 -3.90
CA GLY A 49 -14.71 21.59 -4.22
C GLY A 49 -15.05 21.63 -5.71
N GLY A 50 -16.20 21.08 -6.06
CA GLY A 50 -16.71 21.14 -7.43
C GLY A 50 -17.76 20.07 -7.66
N SER A 51 -18.30 20.00 -8.87
CA SER A 51 -19.18 18.91 -9.27
C SER A 51 -18.39 17.71 -9.78
N ALA A 52 -18.95 16.51 -9.68
CA ALA A 52 -18.35 15.31 -10.23
C ALA A 52 -18.07 15.44 -11.74
N SER A 53 -18.93 16.12 -12.49
CA SER A 53 -18.73 16.40 -13.92
C SER A 53 -17.55 17.32 -14.20
N GLU A 54 -17.15 18.19 -13.26
CA GLU A 54 -15.97 19.04 -13.41
C GLU A 54 -14.69 18.22 -13.25
N VAL A 55 -14.67 17.31 -12.28
CA VAL A 55 -13.44 16.60 -11.86
C VAL A 55 -13.26 15.24 -12.54
N PHE A 56 -14.35 14.51 -12.79
CA PHE A 56 -14.31 13.14 -13.30
C PHE A 56 -14.47 13.11 -14.81
N GLU A 57 -13.57 12.38 -15.47
CA GLU A 57 -13.75 11.98 -16.86
C GLU A 57 -14.86 10.92 -16.93
N SER A 58 -14.80 9.94 -16.05
CA SER A 58 -15.80 8.87 -15.92
C SER A 58 -16.00 8.43 -14.46
N ALA A 59 -17.23 8.07 -14.13
CA ALA A 59 -17.62 7.44 -12.87
C ALA A 59 -18.51 6.23 -13.18
N GLU A 60 -18.09 5.04 -12.79
CA GLU A 60 -18.80 3.80 -13.09
C GLU A 60 -19.03 2.97 -11.84
N TYR A 61 -20.29 2.62 -11.62
CA TYR A 61 -20.73 1.79 -10.51
C TYR A 61 -20.81 0.33 -10.96
N ILE A 62 -20.14 -0.56 -10.22
CA ILE A 62 -20.00 -1.98 -10.51
C ILE A 62 -20.55 -2.76 -9.30
N PRO A 63 -21.82 -3.17 -9.33
CA PRO A 63 -22.40 -4.02 -8.29
C PRO A 63 -21.69 -5.37 -8.26
N LEU A 64 -21.22 -5.79 -7.08
CA LEU A 64 -20.64 -7.12 -6.91
C LEU A 64 -21.76 -8.15 -6.77
N GLU A 65 -21.65 -9.25 -7.51
CA GLU A 65 -22.64 -10.31 -7.53
C GLU A 65 -22.85 -10.91 -6.14
N THR A 66 -24.10 -11.10 -5.78
CA THR A 66 -24.50 -11.65 -4.48
C THR A 66 -25.12 -13.03 -4.65
N THR A 67 -24.40 -14.06 -4.22
CA THR A 67 -24.86 -15.44 -4.09
C THR A 67 -24.58 -15.95 -2.69
N ARG A 68 -25.00 -17.19 -2.39
CA ARG A 68 -24.67 -17.83 -1.10
C ARG A 68 -23.16 -18.01 -0.90
N GLU A 69 -22.43 -18.18 -2.00
CA GLU A 69 -20.99 -18.40 -2.03
C GLU A 69 -20.21 -17.08 -1.95
N SER A 70 -20.75 -16.02 -2.56
CA SER A 70 -20.08 -14.73 -2.73
C SER A 70 -20.48 -13.67 -1.74
N ILE A 71 -21.45 -13.90 -0.85
CA ILE A 71 -21.81 -12.92 0.19
C ILE A 71 -20.64 -12.72 1.18
N PHE A 72 -20.32 -11.46 1.49
CA PHE A 72 -19.21 -11.11 2.38
C PHE A 72 -19.52 -9.87 3.24
N GLY A 73 -18.77 -9.68 4.32
CA GLY A 73 -19.07 -8.67 5.34
C GLY A 73 -18.44 -7.29 5.09
N SER A 74 -17.18 -7.24 4.68
CA SER A 74 -16.49 -5.97 4.36
C SER A 74 -15.39 -6.15 3.32
N ILE A 75 -15.06 -5.07 2.59
CA ILE A 75 -13.80 -4.99 1.84
C ILE A 75 -12.73 -4.40 2.77
N ASP A 76 -11.92 -5.28 3.37
CA ASP A 76 -10.83 -4.92 4.27
C ASP A 76 -9.50 -4.68 3.55
N GLN A 77 -9.35 -5.21 2.35
CA GLN A 77 -8.26 -4.93 1.40
C GLN A 77 -8.76 -5.30 0.01
N MET A 78 -8.33 -4.57 -1.02
CA MET A 78 -8.62 -4.89 -2.41
C MET A 78 -7.37 -4.74 -3.26
N GLU A 79 -7.09 -5.74 -4.08
CA GLU A 79 -6.09 -5.69 -5.15
C GLU A 79 -6.79 -5.77 -6.50
N VAL A 80 -6.27 -5.04 -7.48
CA VAL A 80 -6.85 -4.99 -8.84
C VAL A 80 -5.86 -5.57 -9.84
N THR A 81 -6.33 -6.57 -10.59
CA THR A 81 -5.61 -7.10 -11.75
C THR A 81 -6.31 -6.69 -13.05
N ASP A 82 -5.75 -7.12 -14.16
CA ASP A 82 -6.37 -7.03 -15.49
C ASP A 82 -7.71 -7.79 -15.56
N GLN A 83 -7.85 -8.86 -14.79
CA GLN A 83 -9.01 -9.77 -14.84
C GLN A 83 -9.95 -9.65 -13.64
N TYR A 84 -9.43 -9.33 -12.46
CA TYR A 84 -10.17 -9.50 -11.21
C TYR A 84 -10.05 -8.32 -10.25
N PHE A 85 -11.12 -8.12 -9.49
CA PHE A 85 -11.08 -7.55 -8.15
C PHE A 85 -10.82 -8.68 -7.15
N ILE A 86 -9.74 -8.59 -6.39
CA ILE A 86 -9.38 -9.57 -5.36
C ILE A 86 -9.59 -8.89 -4.01
N ILE A 87 -10.54 -9.39 -3.22
CA ILE A 87 -11.09 -8.72 -2.04
C ILE A 87 -10.83 -9.58 -0.81
N LEU A 88 -10.20 -9.01 0.21
CA LEU A 88 -10.16 -9.60 1.54
C LEU A 88 -11.37 -9.17 2.35
N ASP A 89 -12.11 -10.13 2.86
CA ASP A 89 -13.12 -9.94 3.90
C ASP A 89 -12.66 -10.57 5.21
N LYS A 90 -12.31 -9.74 6.18
CA LYS A 90 -11.87 -10.20 7.50
C LYS A 90 -13.03 -10.75 8.34
N ASN A 91 -14.27 -10.34 8.05
CA ASN A 91 -15.43 -10.83 8.79
C ASN A 91 -15.70 -12.32 8.48
N THR A 92 -15.61 -12.72 7.22
CA THR A 92 -15.75 -14.14 6.82
C THR A 92 -14.43 -14.88 6.70
N ASN A 93 -13.30 -14.23 6.99
CA ASN A 93 -11.95 -14.76 6.85
C ASN A 93 -11.68 -15.35 5.46
N SER A 94 -12.01 -14.61 4.42
CA SER A 94 -11.89 -15.11 3.06
C SER A 94 -11.37 -14.07 2.08
N ILE A 95 -10.74 -14.54 1.02
CA ILE A 95 -10.37 -13.74 -0.13
C ILE A 95 -11.30 -14.13 -1.27
N LEU A 96 -12.06 -13.18 -1.81
CA LEU A 96 -13.00 -13.39 -2.91
C LEU A 96 -12.47 -12.75 -4.18
N LEU A 97 -12.71 -13.39 -5.31
CA LEU A 97 -12.35 -12.88 -6.63
C LEU A 97 -13.63 -12.62 -7.41
N PHE A 98 -13.73 -11.41 -7.96
CA PHE A 98 -14.79 -10.99 -8.86
C PHE A 98 -14.20 -10.53 -10.19
N THR A 99 -14.86 -10.77 -11.31
CA THR A 99 -14.46 -10.23 -12.61
C THR A 99 -14.57 -8.70 -12.62
N LYS A 100 -14.01 -8.05 -13.64
CA LYS A 100 -14.11 -6.59 -13.81
C LYS A 100 -15.55 -6.08 -13.97
N GLU A 101 -16.49 -6.96 -14.32
CA GLU A 101 -17.94 -6.70 -14.42
C GLU A 101 -18.69 -7.01 -13.11
N GLY A 102 -17.98 -7.39 -12.05
CA GLY A 102 -18.55 -7.68 -10.73
C GLY A 102 -19.12 -9.10 -10.58
N LYS A 103 -18.85 -10.02 -11.52
CA LYS A 103 -19.30 -11.43 -11.40
C LYS A 103 -18.41 -12.23 -10.48
N TYR A 104 -18.99 -13.08 -9.63
CA TYR A 104 -18.22 -13.92 -8.72
C TYR A 104 -17.44 -14.98 -9.51
N HIS A 105 -16.17 -15.17 -9.16
CA HIS A 105 -15.27 -16.13 -9.81
C HIS A 105 -14.79 -17.22 -8.85
N ALA A 106 -14.14 -16.84 -7.74
CA ALA A 106 -13.50 -17.79 -6.84
C ALA A 106 -13.42 -17.29 -5.40
N LYS A 107 -13.13 -18.20 -4.47
CA LYS A 107 -12.96 -17.91 -3.04
C LYS A 107 -11.84 -18.74 -2.43
N VAL A 108 -10.98 -18.07 -1.65
CA VAL A 108 -9.99 -18.68 -0.77
C VAL A 108 -10.48 -18.55 0.67
N ALA A 109 -10.78 -19.67 1.32
CA ALA A 109 -11.23 -19.69 2.70
C ALA A 109 -10.05 -19.83 3.67
N GLY A 110 -9.91 -18.89 4.61
CA GLY A 110 -8.89 -18.91 5.67
C GLY A 110 -9.18 -19.88 6.82
N GLY A 111 -10.39 -20.43 6.87
CA GLY A 111 -10.87 -21.31 7.95
C GLY A 111 -11.50 -20.53 9.11
N SER A 112 -11.90 -21.26 10.17
CA SER A 112 -12.58 -20.65 11.32
C SER A 112 -11.61 -19.83 12.20
N ILE A 113 -11.92 -18.53 12.36
CA ILE A 113 -11.20 -17.63 13.29
C ILE A 113 -11.54 -17.97 14.75
N ASN A 114 -12.79 -18.37 15.03
CA ASN A 114 -13.28 -18.59 16.40
C ASN A 114 -12.54 -19.70 17.15
N ALA A 115 -11.90 -20.62 16.43
CA ALA A 115 -11.08 -21.68 17.02
C ALA A 115 -9.63 -21.24 17.29
N ASN A 116 -9.07 -20.31 16.50
CA ASN A 116 -7.70 -19.83 16.65
C ASN A 116 -7.47 -18.53 15.83
N ARG A 117 -7.08 -17.44 16.49
CA ARG A 117 -6.72 -16.15 15.82
C ARG A 117 -5.54 -16.28 14.85
N GLU A 118 -4.73 -17.34 14.96
CA GLU A 118 -3.66 -17.69 14.02
C GLU A 118 -4.20 -18.13 12.64
N ASN A 119 -5.51 -18.38 12.51
CA ASN A 119 -6.14 -18.68 11.22
C ASN A 119 -6.61 -17.43 10.46
N ALA A 120 -6.55 -16.25 11.06
CA ALA A 120 -7.03 -15.03 10.41
C ALA A 120 -6.10 -14.62 9.25
N ILE A 121 -6.70 -14.28 8.11
CA ILE A 121 -6.03 -13.63 6.99
C ILE A 121 -6.01 -12.12 7.28
N TYR A 122 -4.87 -11.60 7.72
CA TYR A 122 -4.73 -10.19 8.10
C TYR A 122 -4.52 -9.26 6.90
N SER A 123 -3.83 -9.75 5.88
CA SER A 123 -3.55 -9.09 4.60
C SER A 123 -3.13 -10.15 3.59
N PHE A 124 -3.10 -9.79 2.32
CA PHE A 124 -2.55 -10.61 1.25
C PHE A 124 -1.79 -9.75 0.25
N ASN A 125 -1.02 -10.39 -0.62
CA ASN A 125 -0.35 -9.77 -1.75
C ASN A 125 -0.59 -10.59 -3.01
N VAL A 126 -0.51 -9.95 -4.17
CA VAL A 126 -0.77 -10.58 -5.46
C VAL A 126 0.49 -10.62 -6.29
N ASN A 127 0.94 -11.81 -6.65
CA ASN A 127 2.00 -12.01 -7.64
C ASN A 127 1.36 -12.08 -9.03
N LYS A 128 1.32 -10.96 -9.76
CA LYS A 128 0.67 -10.91 -11.08
C LYS A 128 1.43 -11.71 -12.16
N TRP A 129 2.74 -11.86 -12.03
CA TRP A 129 3.56 -12.67 -12.96
C TRP A 129 3.22 -14.16 -12.87
N LYS A 130 2.95 -14.66 -11.67
CA LYS A 130 2.60 -16.07 -11.45
C LYS A 130 1.11 -16.33 -11.28
N LYS A 131 0.31 -15.27 -11.21
CA LYS A 131 -1.14 -15.32 -10.91
C LYS A 131 -1.42 -16.01 -9.57
N GLU A 132 -0.67 -15.59 -8.55
CA GLU A 132 -0.75 -16.15 -7.20
C GLU A 132 -1.25 -15.12 -6.19
N ILE A 133 -2.00 -15.61 -5.21
CA ILE A 133 -2.40 -14.90 -4.00
C ILE A 133 -1.54 -15.45 -2.86
N VAL A 134 -0.84 -14.56 -2.17
CA VAL A 134 0.08 -14.92 -1.09
C VAL A 134 -0.38 -14.23 0.18
N TYR A 135 -0.60 -14.99 1.26
CA TYR A 135 -0.84 -14.41 2.57
C TYR A 135 -0.01 -15.09 3.65
N TYR A 136 0.33 -14.31 4.66
CA TYR A 136 1.09 -14.77 5.81
C TYR A 136 0.18 -15.46 6.82
N LYS A 137 0.62 -16.61 7.33
CA LYS A 137 -0.01 -17.32 8.45
C LYS A 137 1.02 -17.55 9.55
N GLY A 138 0.88 -16.79 10.64
CA GLY A 138 1.67 -17.01 11.85
C GLY A 138 1.09 -18.15 12.69
N SER A 139 1.94 -18.99 13.28
CA SER A 139 1.50 -20.00 14.25
C SER A 139 2.58 -20.31 15.28
N ARG A 140 2.19 -20.91 16.41
CA ARG A 140 3.13 -21.37 17.45
C ARG A 140 4.13 -22.42 16.97
N THR A 141 3.77 -23.22 15.97
CA THR A 141 4.60 -24.32 15.46
C THR A 141 5.47 -23.92 14.26
N GLY A 142 5.34 -22.67 13.80
CA GLY A 142 6.07 -22.14 12.66
C GLY A 142 5.19 -21.22 11.82
N SER A 143 5.78 -20.16 11.31
CA SER A 143 5.07 -19.24 10.43
C SER A 143 5.28 -19.65 8.98
N LYS A 144 4.35 -19.31 8.09
CA LYS A 144 4.41 -19.70 6.67
C LYS A 144 3.68 -18.71 5.78
N TYR A 145 4.11 -18.65 4.52
CA TYR A 145 3.33 -18.05 3.44
C TYR A 145 2.46 -19.13 2.81
N ILE A 146 1.17 -18.84 2.66
CA ILE A 146 0.21 -19.72 1.99
C ILE A 146 -0.06 -19.14 0.60
N ILE A 147 0.04 -19.99 -0.43
CA ILE A 147 0.01 -19.57 -1.82
C ILE A 147 -1.14 -20.28 -2.54
N TYR A 148 -2.00 -19.50 -3.17
CA TYR A 148 -3.15 -19.94 -3.97
C TYR A 148 -3.05 -19.39 -5.39
N ASP A 149 -3.69 -20.06 -6.36
CA ASP A 149 -3.92 -19.48 -7.68
C ASP A 149 -5.20 -18.61 -7.71
N PHE A 150 -5.46 -17.96 -8.85
CA PHE A 150 -6.68 -17.18 -9.08
C PHE A 150 -7.95 -18.02 -9.27
N ASN A 151 -7.88 -19.34 -9.22
CA ASN A 151 -9.05 -20.21 -9.18
C ASN A 151 -9.40 -20.64 -7.74
N GLY A 152 -8.71 -20.08 -6.75
CA GLY A 152 -8.89 -20.43 -5.34
C GLY A 152 -8.29 -21.78 -4.96
N LYS A 153 -7.46 -22.38 -5.82
CA LYS A 153 -6.78 -23.64 -5.53
C LYS A 153 -5.46 -23.36 -4.81
N LYS A 154 -5.26 -24.02 -3.67
CA LYS A 154 -4.00 -23.96 -2.92
C LYS A 154 -2.89 -24.59 -3.76
N LEU A 155 -1.82 -23.83 -3.99
CA LEU A 155 -0.63 -24.29 -4.71
C LEU A 155 0.39 -24.89 -3.75
N LYS A 156 0.80 -24.13 -2.73
CA LYS A 156 1.85 -24.53 -1.79
C LYS A 156 1.85 -23.74 -0.47
N GLU A 157 2.70 -24.16 0.45
CA GLU A 157 3.07 -23.43 1.66
C GLU A 157 4.58 -23.29 1.73
N GLU A 158 5.08 -22.09 2.03
CA GLU A 158 6.50 -21.81 2.18
C GLU A 158 6.80 -21.47 3.65
N PRO A 159 7.71 -22.18 4.33
CA PRO A 159 8.03 -21.89 5.72
C PRO A 159 8.71 -20.53 5.87
N PHE A 160 8.38 -19.81 6.94
CA PHE A 160 8.95 -18.52 7.32
C PHE A 160 9.54 -18.59 8.74
N ASP A 161 10.84 -18.33 8.85
CA ASP A 161 11.57 -18.22 10.10
C ASP A 161 11.99 -16.76 10.33
N TYR A 162 11.30 -16.06 11.23
CA TYR A 162 11.56 -14.66 11.57
C TYR A 162 13.00 -14.37 12.02
N LYS A 163 13.78 -15.39 12.40
CA LYS A 163 15.19 -15.23 12.80
C LYS A 163 16.16 -15.27 11.61
N LYS A 164 15.75 -15.85 10.49
CA LYS A 164 16.62 -16.15 9.34
C LYS A 164 16.15 -15.47 8.07
N ASP A 165 14.85 -15.29 7.91
CA ASP A 165 14.23 -14.78 6.71
C ASP A 165 13.94 -13.28 6.86
N PRO A 166 14.02 -12.51 5.75
CA PRO A 166 13.56 -11.13 5.74
C PRO A 166 12.10 -11.01 6.15
N TYR A 167 11.80 -10.18 7.15
CA TYR A 167 10.43 -9.86 7.53
C TYR A 167 9.82 -8.93 6.48
N LEU A 168 8.70 -9.32 5.89
CA LEU A 168 8.00 -8.53 4.88
C LEU A 168 6.69 -8.00 5.48
N SER A 169 6.67 -6.73 5.92
CA SER A 169 5.47 -6.11 6.51
C SER A 169 4.51 -5.60 5.43
N ASP A 170 5.02 -4.72 4.58
CA ASP A 170 4.30 -4.03 3.52
C ASP A 170 5.14 -4.21 2.26
N TYR A 171 4.80 -5.17 1.42
CA TYR A 171 5.64 -5.56 0.29
C TYR A 171 4.86 -5.70 -0.99
N GLU A 172 5.55 -5.48 -2.10
CA GLU A 172 5.01 -5.60 -3.44
C GLU A 172 5.92 -6.49 -4.27
N PHE A 173 5.32 -7.30 -5.13
CA PHE A 173 6.08 -8.05 -6.12
C PHE A 173 6.59 -7.09 -7.18
N ILE A 174 7.86 -7.25 -7.55
CA ILE A 174 8.55 -6.50 -8.62
C ILE A 174 9.05 -7.44 -9.73
N GLY A 175 8.74 -8.72 -9.61
CA GLY A 175 9.11 -9.81 -10.50
C GLY A 175 8.49 -11.13 -10.01
N PRO A 176 8.68 -12.25 -10.74
CA PRO A 176 8.08 -13.55 -10.39
C PRO A 176 8.56 -14.08 -9.04
N ASP A 177 9.78 -13.75 -8.65
CA ASP A 177 10.47 -14.23 -7.44
C ASP A 177 11.04 -13.07 -6.61
N GLU A 178 10.70 -11.83 -6.94
CA GLU A 178 11.31 -10.66 -6.35
C GLU A 178 10.26 -9.75 -5.75
N VAL A 179 10.53 -9.28 -4.54
CA VAL A 179 9.67 -8.34 -3.81
C VAL A 179 10.49 -7.16 -3.34
N VAL A 180 9.82 -6.02 -3.22
CA VAL A 180 10.30 -4.87 -2.46
C VAL A 180 9.43 -4.71 -1.23
N SER A 181 10.04 -4.54 -0.06
CA SER A 181 9.32 -4.36 1.20
C SER A 181 9.69 -3.05 1.86
N SER A 182 8.66 -2.39 2.39
CA SER A 182 8.78 -1.24 3.26
C SER A 182 8.71 -1.71 4.70
N LEU A 183 9.68 -1.25 5.46
CA LEU A 183 9.81 -1.51 6.88
C LEU A 183 9.56 -0.20 7.64
N GLY A 184 8.76 -0.29 8.70
CA GLY A 184 8.73 0.76 9.69
C GLY A 184 10.07 0.89 10.43
N TYR A 185 10.27 2.01 11.11
CA TYR A 185 11.27 2.09 12.18
C TYR A 185 10.94 0.97 13.19
N ASN A 186 11.87 0.08 13.52
CA ASN A 186 11.55 -1.21 14.17
C ASN A 186 12.26 -1.39 15.53
N ILE A 187 11.65 -2.21 16.42
CA ILE A 187 11.91 -2.33 17.88
C ILE A 187 13.22 -3.03 18.25
N ASP A 188 13.71 -3.96 17.43
CA ASP A 188 14.82 -4.81 17.87
C ASP A 188 16.19 -4.12 17.68
N THR A 189 16.55 -3.32 18.68
CA THR A 189 17.83 -2.63 18.79
C THR A 189 18.98 -3.56 19.16
N SER A 190 18.73 -4.84 19.46
CA SER A 190 19.72 -5.70 20.12
C SER A 190 20.83 -6.21 19.20
N ARG A 191 20.73 -6.06 17.87
CA ARG A 191 21.63 -6.80 16.94
C ARG A 191 22.17 -6.06 15.71
N VAL A 192 21.73 -4.83 15.36
CA VAL A 192 22.24 -4.13 14.16
C VAL A 192 22.29 -2.61 14.35
N LYS A 193 23.42 -1.97 13.97
CA LYS A 193 23.62 -0.51 14.06
C LYS A 193 22.93 0.30 12.95
N ALA A 194 22.75 -0.28 11.76
CA ALA A 194 22.10 0.38 10.62
C ALA A 194 20.98 -0.52 10.07
N ARG A 195 19.81 0.07 9.83
CA ARG A 195 18.65 -0.58 9.20
C ARG A 195 18.23 0.20 7.97
N TYR A 196 17.44 -0.44 7.11
CA TYR A 196 16.91 0.14 5.89
C TYR A 196 15.39 0.22 5.98
N LEU A 197 14.79 1.28 5.43
CA LEU A 197 13.32 1.37 5.34
C LEU A 197 12.76 0.68 4.09
N VAL A 198 13.59 0.45 3.08
CA VAL A 198 13.21 -0.26 1.86
C VAL A 198 14.19 -1.40 1.62
N GLU A 199 13.69 -2.62 1.52
CA GLU A 199 14.50 -3.83 1.28
C GLU A 199 14.02 -4.58 0.05
N TYR A 200 14.97 -5.10 -0.74
CA TYR A 200 14.70 -5.92 -1.92
C TYR A 200 15.06 -7.36 -1.62
N VAL A 201 14.10 -8.25 -1.80
CA VAL A 201 14.19 -9.65 -1.38
C VAL A 201 13.84 -10.55 -2.55
N LYS A 202 14.67 -11.57 -2.75
CA LYS A 202 14.43 -12.64 -3.71
C LYS A 202 14.00 -13.91 -3.00
N ASP A 203 13.03 -14.61 -3.58
CA ASP A 203 12.48 -15.89 -3.12
C ASP A 203 11.95 -15.86 -1.68
N PHE A 204 11.57 -14.69 -1.15
CA PHE A 204 11.22 -14.49 0.27
C PHE A 204 12.37 -14.80 1.27
N LYS A 205 13.60 -15.05 0.79
CA LYS A 205 14.71 -15.56 1.61
C LYS A 205 15.95 -14.68 1.56
N LYS A 206 16.28 -14.13 0.40
CA LYS A 206 17.56 -13.47 0.18
C LYS A 206 17.39 -11.98 -0.08
N LYS A 207 17.75 -11.17 0.91
CA LYS A 207 17.93 -9.74 0.70
C LYS A 207 19.11 -9.47 -0.22
N TYR A 208 18.90 -8.73 -1.31
CA TYR A 208 19.96 -8.45 -2.30
C TYR A 208 20.26 -6.96 -2.47
N ALA A 209 19.31 -6.07 -2.13
CA ALA A 209 19.52 -4.63 -2.12
C ALA A 209 18.69 -3.95 -1.02
N ALA A 210 19.00 -2.69 -0.71
CA ALA A 210 18.16 -1.86 0.15
C ALA A 210 18.39 -0.36 -0.07
N ALA A 211 17.46 0.46 0.39
CA ALA A 211 17.51 1.92 0.36
C ALA A 211 17.06 2.52 1.70
N TYR A 212 17.31 3.81 1.90
CA TYR A 212 17.05 4.53 3.16
C TYR A 212 17.71 3.92 4.41
N PRO A 213 19.05 3.95 4.51
CA PRO A 213 19.70 3.64 5.76
C PRO A 213 19.27 4.63 6.86
N TYR A 214 19.02 4.12 8.06
CA TYR A 214 18.77 4.93 9.26
C TYR A 214 19.52 4.36 10.48
N ASP A 215 19.85 5.25 11.42
CA ASP A 215 20.45 4.89 12.70
C ASP A 215 19.35 4.49 13.69
N VAL A 216 19.40 3.27 14.20
CA VAL A 216 18.40 2.77 15.15
C VAL A 216 18.36 3.55 16.48
N GLN A 217 19.43 4.24 16.86
CA GLN A 217 19.49 5.06 18.07
C GLN A 217 18.75 6.39 17.92
N GLU A 218 18.66 6.93 16.70
CA GLU A 218 17.85 8.12 16.42
C GLU A 218 16.34 7.82 16.52
N TYR A 219 15.93 6.56 16.31
CA TYR A 219 14.53 6.12 16.14
C TYR A 219 14.08 5.05 17.15
N LYS A 220 14.35 5.24 18.46
CA LYS A 220 13.85 4.34 19.52
C LYS A 220 12.30 4.27 19.54
N TYR A 221 11.77 3.05 19.63
CA TYR A 221 10.39 2.71 19.25
C TYR A 221 9.36 2.73 20.40
N ALA A 222 9.76 2.60 21.67
CA ALA A 222 8.87 2.00 22.67
C ALA A 222 7.56 2.78 22.99
N GLU A 223 7.51 4.11 22.84
CA GLU A 223 6.29 4.90 23.14
C GLU A 223 5.81 5.82 22.00
N ASP A 224 6.56 5.90 20.90
CA ASP A 224 6.30 6.79 19.76
C ASP A 224 5.41 6.17 18.68
N ASN A 225 4.66 5.13 19.01
CA ASN A 225 4.01 4.28 18.01
C ASN A 225 2.93 5.06 17.25
N TYR A 226 3.25 5.41 16.00
CA TYR A 226 2.32 5.90 15.01
C TYR A 226 1.34 4.80 14.61
N PRO A 227 0.11 5.12 14.19
CA PRO A 227 -0.66 4.13 13.46
C PRO A 227 0.16 3.75 12.21
N SER A 228 0.59 2.50 12.15
CA SER A 228 1.33 1.95 11.02
C SER A 228 0.38 1.81 9.84
N TYR A 229 0.32 2.83 8.99
CA TYR A 229 -0.32 2.70 7.69
C TYR A 229 0.66 2.14 6.68
N PRO A 230 0.17 1.44 5.64
CA PRO A 230 0.99 1.08 4.50
C PRO A 230 1.68 2.33 3.96
N THR A 231 2.98 2.21 3.77
CA THR A 231 3.83 3.28 3.24
C THR A 231 4.06 3.10 1.75
N PHE A 232 3.89 1.87 1.25
CA PHE A 232 3.66 1.61 -0.15
C PHE A 232 2.20 1.82 -0.51
N THR A 233 2.00 2.35 -1.71
CA THR A 233 0.69 2.33 -2.37
C THR A 233 0.87 1.65 -3.71
N ASN A 234 0.20 0.51 -3.90
CA ASN A 234 0.11 -0.13 -5.20
C ASN A 234 -0.77 0.73 -6.11
N ALA A 235 -0.13 1.41 -7.06
CA ALA A 235 -0.81 2.22 -8.06
C ALA A 235 -1.03 1.43 -9.36
N GLY A 236 -1.31 0.13 -9.26
CA GLY A 236 -1.61 -0.76 -10.38
C GLY A 236 -0.47 -1.00 -11.37
N ASN A 237 0.75 -0.55 -11.05
CA ASN A 237 1.95 -0.82 -11.84
C ASN A 237 2.82 -1.87 -11.15
N ASP A 238 3.16 -2.91 -11.90
CA ASP A 238 3.87 -4.08 -11.38
C ASP A 238 5.36 -3.82 -11.10
N THR A 239 5.92 -2.67 -11.48
CA THR A 239 7.35 -2.40 -11.27
C THR A 239 7.63 -1.00 -10.73
N SER A 240 6.59 -0.31 -10.28
CA SER A 240 6.69 1.07 -9.85
C SER A 240 5.65 1.40 -8.79
N PHE A 241 6.13 1.70 -7.59
CA PHE A 241 5.30 1.96 -6.42
C PHE A 241 5.58 3.35 -5.87
N LEU A 242 4.54 4.01 -5.37
CA LEU A 242 4.73 5.22 -4.59
C LEU A 242 5.01 4.83 -3.14
N TYR A 243 6.02 5.47 -2.57
CA TYR A 243 6.46 5.30 -1.20
C TYR A 243 6.44 6.64 -0.48
N THR A 244 5.87 6.66 0.72
CA THR A 244 5.91 7.80 1.63
C THR A 244 6.72 7.42 2.85
N LYS A 245 7.69 8.27 3.20
CA LYS A 245 8.52 8.01 4.37
C LYS A 245 7.84 8.59 5.61
N PRO A 246 7.70 7.83 6.71
CA PRO A 246 7.04 8.34 7.89
C PRO A 246 7.78 9.52 8.53
N GLY A 247 7.02 10.53 8.95
CA GLY A 247 7.52 11.74 9.62
C GLY A 247 8.07 12.83 8.68
N GLU A 248 7.86 12.69 7.37
CA GLU A 248 8.18 13.70 6.37
C GLU A 248 7.10 13.75 5.28
N TYR A 249 7.15 14.76 4.42
CA TYR A 249 6.16 15.01 3.38
C TYR A 249 6.72 14.79 1.97
N ASN A 250 7.54 13.76 1.82
CA ASN A 250 8.16 13.42 0.55
C ASN A 250 7.47 12.19 -0.04
N ILE A 251 7.26 12.22 -1.36
CA ILE A 251 6.73 11.09 -2.13
C ILE A 251 7.82 10.60 -3.07
N TYR A 252 8.10 9.31 -2.99
CA TYR A 252 9.14 8.64 -3.74
C TYR A 252 8.55 7.62 -4.70
N LYS A 253 9.23 7.41 -5.82
CA LYS A 253 9.00 6.30 -6.74
C LYS A 253 10.04 5.22 -6.47
N VAL A 254 9.57 4.03 -6.17
CA VAL A 254 10.39 2.83 -5.94
C VAL A 254 10.21 1.88 -7.12
N THR A 255 11.32 1.48 -7.74
CA THR A 255 11.38 0.50 -8.83
C THR A 255 12.36 -0.62 -8.46
N PRO A 256 12.50 -1.70 -9.25
CA PRO A 256 13.49 -2.76 -8.98
C PRO A 256 14.92 -2.27 -8.76
N ASN A 257 15.30 -1.13 -9.34
CA ASN A 257 16.69 -0.68 -9.38
C ASN A 257 16.92 0.75 -8.87
N THR A 258 15.86 1.50 -8.60
CA THR A 258 15.97 2.93 -8.24
C THR A 258 14.98 3.31 -7.16
N VAL A 259 15.40 4.23 -6.30
CA VAL A 259 14.50 5.00 -5.45
C VAL A 259 14.69 6.47 -5.80
N ARG A 260 13.64 7.12 -6.27
CA ARG A 260 13.67 8.52 -6.70
C ARG A 260 12.66 9.35 -5.93
N GLN A 261 13.07 10.51 -5.42
CA GLN A 261 12.14 11.50 -4.89
C GLN A 261 11.44 12.21 -6.04
N LEU A 262 10.12 12.08 -6.10
CA LEU A 262 9.32 12.80 -7.10
C LEU A 262 8.88 14.15 -6.56
N PHE A 263 8.31 14.15 -5.35
CA PHE A 263 7.65 15.32 -4.79
C PHE A 263 8.13 15.61 -3.37
N LYS A 264 8.20 16.91 -3.06
CA LYS A 264 8.30 17.44 -1.71
C LYS A 264 7.08 18.31 -1.46
N ILE A 265 6.19 17.86 -0.60
CA ILE A 265 4.97 18.59 -0.25
C ILE A 265 5.30 19.62 0.83
N LEU A 266 5.00 20.88 0.54
CA LEU A 266 5.15 22.01 1.45
C LEU A 266 3.77 22.37 1.98
N LEU A 267 3.55 22.08 3.26
CA LEU A 267 2.31 22.40 3.98
C LEU A 267 2.45 23.74 4.72
N PRO A 268 1.34 24.43 5.03
CA PRO A 268 1.34 25.55 5.95
C PRO A 268 1.93 25.16 7.31
N MET A 269 2.66 26.09 7.93
CA MET A 269 3.38 25.84 9.17
C MET A 269 2.46 25.31 10.29
N PHE A 270 1.25 25.88 10.40
CA PHE A 270 0.27 25.53 11.43
C PHE A 270 -0.33 24.12 11.29
N SER A 271 -0.22 23.50 10.11
CA SER A 271 -0.72 22.15 9.82
C SER A 271 0.41 21.15 9.57
N SER A 272 1.66 21.54 9.81
CA SER A 272 2.85 20.74 9.51
C SER A 272 3.58 20.30 10.78
N LEU A 273 4.34 19.22 10.67
CA LEU A 273 5.25 18.74 11.69
C LEU A 273 6.38 19.76 11.85
N PRO A 274 6.80 20.05 13.10
CA PRO A 274 7.95 20.92 13.35
C PRO A 274 9.21 20.43 12.63
N ALA A 275 10.09 21.36 12.26
CA ALA A 275 11.40 21.02 11.74
C ALA A 275 12.14 20.12 12.74
N GLY A 276 12.75 19.04 12.24
CA GLY A 276 13.50 18.11 13.09
C GLY A 276 12.63 17.17 13.93
N TYR A 277 11.31 17.19 13.82
CA TYR A 277 10.39 16.35 14.60
C TYR A 277 10.80 14.85 14.70
N VAL A 278 11.32 14.30 13.61
CA VAL A 278 11.77 12.91 13.54
C VAL A 278 13.11 12.66 14.23
N ARG A 279 14.01 13.64 14.29
CA ARG A 279 15.41 13.44 14.75
C ARG A 279 15.72 14.11 16.08
N ASP A 280 15.01 15.18 16.40
CA ASP A 280 15.24 15.95 17.60
C ASP A 280 14.87 15.13 18.85
N SER A 281 15.82 15.08 19.78
CA SER A 281 15.65 14.45 21.08
C SER A 281 14.49 15.00 21.90
N ALA A 282 14.08 16.26 21.67
CA ALA A 282 12.96 16.87 22.38
C ALA A 282 11.61 16.16 22.12
N PHE A 283 11.46 15.51 20.95
CA PHE A 283 10.26 14.76 20.62
C PHE A 283 10.36 13.26 20.94
N ARG A 284 11.55 12.77 21.33
CA ARG A 284 11.77 11.36 21.61
C ARG A 284 10.83 10.88 22.73
N ASP A 285 10.17 9.75 22.51
CA ASP A 285 9.20 9.12 23.43
C ASP A 285 7.93 9.97 23.68
N ASN A 286 7.73 11.06 22.91
CA ASN A 286 6.56 11.95 23.00
C ASN A 286 5.95 12.31 21.63
N ARG A 287 6.38 11.69 20.53
CA ARG A 287 5.88 11.98 19.16
C ARG A 287 4.39 11.75 19.04
N ARG A 288 3.94 10.59 19.51
CA ARG A 288 2.51 10.25 19.51
C ARG A 288 1.70 11.26 20.33
N LYS A 289 2.14 11.55 21.56
CA LYS A 289 1.48 12.53 22.45
C LYS A 289 1.45 13.92 21.82
N PHE A 290 2.51 14.33 21.12
CA PHE A 290 2.53 15.59 20.40
C PHE A 290 1.42 15.65 19.35
N ILE A 291 1.25 14.62 18.53
CA ILE A 291 0.18 14.57 17.52
C ILE A 291 -1.20 14.52 18.14
N GLU A 292 -1.38 13.72 19.20
CA GLU A 292 -2.63 13.62 19.96
C GLU A 292 -3.07 14.99 20.51
N ASN A 293 -2.10 15.81 20.95
CA ASN A 293 -2.33 17.15 21.46
C ASN A 293 -2.44 18.23 20.35
N ASN A 294 -1.93 17.96 19.15
CA ASN A 294 -1.94 18.88 18.01
C ASN A 294 -2.75 18.31 16.85
N LYS A 295 -4.07 18.17 17.08
CA LYS A 295 -4.95 17.36 16.22
C LYS A 295 -5.04 17.77 14.76
N ASN A 296 -4.72 19.01 14.44
CA ASN A 296 -4.76 19.56 13.08
C ASN A 296 -3.44 19.40 12.31
N ILE A 297 -2.38 18.91 12.97
CA ILE A 297 -1.12 18.62 12.28
C ILE A 297 -1.32 17.40 11.38
N ILE A 298 -0.94 17.58 10.12
CA ILE A 298 -0.85 16.50 9.15
C ILE A 298 0.42 15.72 9.49
N TYR A 299 0.30 14.53 10.03
CA TYR A 299 1.48 13.80 10.52
C TYR A 299 2.03 12.78 9.51
N MET A 300 1.29 12.52 8.44
CA MET A 300 1.65 11.51 7.43
C MET A 300 0.89 11.75 6.13
N LEU A 301 1.53 11.44 5.01
CA LEU A 301 0.89 11.25 3.72
C LEU A 301 0.84 9.74 3.41
N ASN A 302 -0.24 9.24 2.86
CA ASN A 302 -0.33 7.86 2.35
C ASN A 302 -1.39 7.77 1.23
N HIS A 303 -1.74 6.53 0.84
CA HIS A 303 -2.72 6.25 -0.22
C HIS A 303 -2.44 7.10 -1.47
N CYS A 304 -1.17 7.13 -1.87
CA CYS A 304 -0.66 7.99 -2.92
C CYS A 304 -0.80 7.30 -4.28
N TYR A 305 -1.50 7.94 -5.21
CA TYR A 305 -1.63 7.48 -6.59
C TYR A 305 -1.21 8.60 -7.53
N LEU A 306 -0.40 8.26 -8.54
CA LEU A 306 -0.08 9.18 -9.63
C LEU A 306 -0.76 8.66 -10.90
N LEU A 307 -1.85 9.33 -11.27
CA LEU A 307 -2.70 8.99 -12.40
C LEU A 307 -2.55 10.06 -13.47
N GLU A 308 -1.68 9.82 -14.43
CA GLU A 308 -1.31 10.81 -15.45
C GLU A 308 -0.79 12.09 -14.77
N ASP A 309 -1.47 13.22 -14.94
CA ASP A 309 -1.11 14.50 -14.32
C ASP A 309 -1.74 14.70 -12.93
N ASN A 310 -2.43 13.71 -12.39
CA ASN A 310 -3.16 13.82 -11.13
C ASN A 310 -2.43 13.07 -10.00
N LEU A 311 -1.98 13.81 -8.99
CA LEU A 311 -1.48 13.25 -7.75
C LEU A 311 -2.61 13.20 -6.72
N VAL A 312 -3.03 11.99 -6.38
CA VAL A 312 -4.02 11.70 -5.35
C VAL A 312 -3.30 11.22 -4.11
N PHE A 313 -3.68 11.72 -2.94
CA PHE A 313 -3.10 11.28 -1.67
C PHE A 313 -4.01 11.62 -0.51
N LYS A 314 -3.81 10.95 0.62
CA LYS A 314 -4.44 11.31 1.88
C LYS A 314 -3.44 11.97 2.83
N ALA A 315 -3.84 13.12 3.39
CA ALA A 315 -3.13 13.88 4.41
C ALA A 315 -3.73 13.61 5.80
N HIS A 316 -3.10 12.73 6.57
CA HIS A 316 -3.64 12.25 7.85
C HIS A 316 -3.51 13.27 8.98
N THR A 317 -4.62 13.50 9.69
CA THR A 317 -4.66 14.27 10.93
C THR A 317 -5.12 13.37 12.10
N TRP A 318 -4.91 13.81 13.34
CA TRP A 318 -5.42 13.07 14.50
C TRP A 318 -6.89 13.39 14.80
N ASN A 319 -7.47 14.41 14.16
CA ASN A 319 -8.81 14.88 14.49
C ASN A 319 -9.91 13.86 14.16
N GLY A 320 -9.65 12.82 13.37
CA GLY A 320 -10.63 11.78 13.00
C GLY A 320 -11.80 12.29 12.13
N ASN A 321 -12.11 13.58 12.22
CA ASN A 321 -12.95 14.35 11.32
C ASN A 321 -12.09 14.84 10.13
N ASP A 322 -11.55 13.87 9.42
CA ASP A 322 -10.63 13.96 8.27
C ASP A 322 -11.29 14.58 7.01
N ARG A 323 -12.32 15.41 7.18
CA ARG A 323 -12.93 16.17 6.09
C ARG A 323 -11.85 17.11 5.54
N GLN A 324 -11.51 16.97 4.27
CA GLN A 324 -10.40 17.63 3.58
C GLN A 324 -9.03 16.95 3.69
N SER A 325 -8.99 15.66 4.07
CA SER A 325 -7.74 14.88 4.05
C SER A 325 -7.51 14.16 2.72
N ASN A 326 -8.57 13.85 1.96
CA ASN A 326 -8.47 13.18 0.66
C ASN A 326 -8.27 14.24 -0.43
N LEU A 327 -7.07 14.31 -0.99
CA LEU A 327 -6.63 15.40 -1.86
C LEU A 327 -6.30 14.90 -3.26
N LEU A 328 -6.65 15.73 -4.23
CA LEU A 328 -6.35 15.56 -5.65
C LEU A 328 -5.64 16.83 -6.13
N TYR A 329 -4.36 16.72 -6.47
CA TYR A 329 -3.56 17.81 -7.01
C TYR A 329 -3.25 17.56 -8.48
N ASN A 330 -3.65 18.48 -9.35
CA ASN A 330 -3.30 18.42 -10.77
C ASN A 330 -1.93 19.07 -11.00
N LEU A 331 -0.96 18.29 -11.50
CA LEU A 331 0.42 18.70 -11.74
C LEU A 331 0.55 19.72 -12.87
N LYS A 332 -0.43 19.84 -13.77
CA LYS A 332 -0.42 20.80 -14.87
C LYS A 332 -1.05 22.14 -14.49
N SER A 333 -2.26 22.13 -13.92
CA SER A 333 -2.96 23.36 -13.55
C SER A 333 -2.58 23.89 -12.17
N GLY A 334 -2.00 23.05 -11.30
CA GLY A 334 -1.70 23.38 -9.91
C GLY A 334 -2.95 23.44 -9.03
N MET A 335 -4.10 23.01 -9.53
CA MET A 335 -5.35 23.01 -8.77
C MET A 335 -5.36 21.87 -7.75
N LEU A 336 -5.79 22.21 -6.53
CA LEU A 336 -5.95 21.28 -5.41
C LEU A 336 -7.43 21.13 -5.09
N PHE A 337 -7.97 19.94 -5.26
CA PHE A 337 -9.32 19.58 -4.86
C PHE A 337 -9.30 18.74 -3.59
N SER A 338 -10.28 18.94 -2.73
CA SER A 338 -10.65 17.94 -1.73
C SER A 338 -11.73 17.06 -2.31
N TYR A 339 -11.47 15.75 -2.31
CA TYR A 339 -12.44 14.76 -2.74
C TYR A 339 -13.72 14.79 -1.90
N ASP A 340 -13.60 15.15 -0.63
CA ASP A 340 -14.71 15.25 0.32
C ASP A 340 -15.64 16.43 -0.02
N ASN A 341 -15.17 17.39 -0.83
CA ASN A 341 -15.93 18.56 -1.27
C ASN A 341 -16.47 18.42 -2.72
N ILE A 342 -16.31 17.26 -3.35
CA ILE A 342 -16.90 17.00 -4.66
C ILE A 342 -18.38 16.64 -4.47
N LEU A 343 -19.25 17.31 -5.21
CA LEU A 343 -20.70 17.13 -5.20
C LEU A 343 -21.13 16.16 -6.29
N THR A 344 -22.16 15.37 -6.00
CA THR A 344 -22.76 14.45 -6.95
C THR A 344 -23.63 15.18 -7.96
N ASP A 345 -23.63 14.72 -9.21
CA ASP A 345 -24.41 15.28 -10.31
C ASP A 345 -24.83 14.18 -11.30
N ASP A 346 -25.28 14.55 -12.50
CA ASP A 346 -25.68 13.60 -13.54
C ASP A 346 -24.56 12.62 -13.93
N LYS A 347 -23.28 12.99 -13.83
CA LYS A 347 -22.13 12.10 -14.09
C LYS A 347 -22.14 10.88 -13.19
N THR A 348 -22.64 11.04 -11.98
CA THR A 348 -22.67 9.99 -10.95
C THR A 348 -24.09 9.51 -10.70
N PHE A 349 -25.07 9.91 -11.52
CA PHE A 349 -26.49 9.63 -11.30
C PHE A 349 -26.99 10.13 -9.93
N PHE A 350 -26.34 11.15 -9.37
CA PHE A 350 -26.51 11.62 -7.99
C PHE A 350 -26.23 10.57 -6.91
N LEU A 351 -25.60 9.44 -7.26
CA LEU A 351 -25.19 8.40 -6.33
C LEU A 351 -23.93 8.81 -5.58
N PRO A 352 -23.65 8.18 -4.42
CA PRO A 352 -22.52 8.52 -3.56
C PRO A 352 -21.18 8.38 -4.27
N ILE A 353 -20.22 9.22 -3.88
CA ILE A 353 -18.85 9.19 -4.40
C ILE A 353 -17.79 9.10 -3.28
N HIS A 354 -18.13 9.42 -2.04
CA HIS A 354 -17.27 9.17 -0.88
C HIS A 354 -18.10 8.57 0.27
N GLU A 355 -17.52 7.63 1.02
CA GLU A 355 -18.20 7.00 2.15
C GLU A 355 -18.26 7.97 3.34
N ALA A 356 -19.44 8.19 3.92
CA ALA A 356 -19.62 9.16 5.00
C ALA A 356 -18.99 8.75 6.34
N VAL A 357 -18.66 7.45 6.55
CA VAL A 357 -18.45 6.89 7.90
C VAL A 357 -17.07 6.27 8.11
N ARG A 358 -16.29 5.96 7.06
CA ARG A 358 -14.95 5.36 7.19
C ARG A 358 -13.90 6.09 6.36
N VAL A 359 -13.67 7.35 6.70
CA VAL A 359 -12.70 8.26 6.08
C VAL A 359 -11.25 7.75 6.19
N VAL A 360 -10.97 6.66 6.92
CA VAL A 360 -9.60 6.24 7.28
C VAL A 360 -8.70 5.97 6.07
N ARG A 361 -9.21 5.45 4.95
CA ARG A 361 -8.36 4.89 3.87
C ARG A 361 -8.38 5.59 2.52
N GLY A 362 -9.16 6.67 2.33
CA GLY A 362 -9.33 7.28 1.02
C GLY A 362 -9.81 6.26 -0.03
N PHE A 363 -9.13 6.15 -1.17
CA PHE A 363 -9.41 5.13 -2.18
C PHE A 363 -8.92 3.74 -1.76
N LEU A 364 -9.68 2.70 -2.12
CA LEU A 364 -9.38 1.31 -1.78
C LEU A 364 -8.22 0.74 -2.58
N ALA A 365 -8.15 1.05 -3.88
CA ALA A 365 -7.17 0.50 -4.81
C ALA A 365 -7.07 1.35 -6.08
N SER A 366 -6.08 1.01 -6.93
CA SER A 366 -5.92 1.57 -8.27
C SER A 366 -5.38 0.51 -9.24
N ASP A 367 -5.70 0.66 -10.52
CA ASP A 367 -5.13 -0.10 -11.64
C ASP A 367 -4.10 0.70 -12.46
N GLY A 368 -3.66 1.85 -11.93
CA GLY A 368 -2.70 2.76 -12.56
C GLY A 368 -3.30 3.72 -13.57
N LYS A 369 -4.60 3.61 -13.85
CA LYS A 369 -5.36 4.56 -14.67
C LYS A 369 -6.53 5.16 -13.92
N GLN A 370 -7.09 4.38 -12.99
CA GLN A 370 -8.31 4.69 -12.28
C GLN A 370 -8.15 4.37 -10.80
N VAL A 371 -8.97 5.02 -9.97
CA VAL A 371 -9.10 4.69 -8.55
C VAL A 371 -10.44 4.02 -8.29
N TYR A 372 -10.48 3.27 -7.19
CA TYR A 372 -11.65 2.51 -6.78
C TYR A 372 -12.03 2.85 -5.34
N CYS A 373 -13.32 3.09 -5.11
CA CYS A 373 -13.92 3.12 -3.78
C CYS A 373 -15.11 2.15 -3.73
N GLN A 374 -15.73 2.00 -2.56
CA GLN A 374 -16.89 1.13 -2.37
C GLN A 374 -18.02 1.86 -1.68
N PHE A 375 -19.23 1.33 -1.87
CA PHE A 375 -20.43 1.72 -1.13
C PHE A 375 -21.18 0.47 -0.70
N SER A 376 -21.68 0.48 0.53
CA SER A 376 -22.61 -0.57 0.96
C SER A 376 -23.89 -0.52 0.11
N SER A 377 -24.52 -1.67 -0.10
CA SER A 377 -25.80 -1.70 -0.83
C SER A 377 -26.87 -0.83 -0.14
N VAL A 378 -26.90 -0.82 1.19
CA VAL A 378 -27.76 0.09 1.99
C VAL A 378 -27.59 1.56 1.60
N GLU A 379 -26.36 2.03 1.44
CA GLU A 379 -26.07 3.41 1.08
C GLU A 379 -26.52 3.73 -0.35
N MET A 380 -26.29 2.81 -1.28
CA MET A 380 -26.71 2.94 -2.67
C MET A 380 -28.24 3.03 -2.81
N PHE A 381 -28.98 2.13 -2.15
CA PHE A 381 -30.44 2.15 -2.17
C PHE A 381 -31.02 3.37 -1.46
N ARG A 382 -30.39 3.84 -0.36
CA ARG A 382 -30.79 5.09 0.29
C ARG A 382 -30.62 6.28 -0.66
N ALA A 383 -29.48 6.39 -1.33
CA ALA A 383 -29.24 7.48 -2.29
C ALA A 383 -30.19 7.40 -3.49
N TRP A 384 -30.46 6.20 -4.00
CA TRP A 384 -31.43 5.98 -5.07
C TRP A 384 -32.82 6.51 -4.70
N GLU A 385 -33.31 6.18 -3.50
CA GLU A 385 -34.59 6.66 -2.98
C GLU A 385 -34.61 8.18 -2.79
N GLN A 386 -33.57 8.75 -2.18
CA GLN A 386 -33.47 10.19 -1.89
C GLN A 386 -33.37 11.06 -3.14
N ASN A 387 -32.90 10.52 -4.27
CA ASN A 387 -32.69 11.27 -5.51
C ASN A 387 -33.76 11.00 -6.59
N LYS A 388 -34.89 10.36 -6.25
CA LYS A 388 -35.99 10.10 -7.22
C LYS A 388 -36.52 11.37 -7.89
N ASP A 389 -36.62 12.46 -7.13
CA ASP A 389 -37.12 13.73 -7.63
C ASP A 389 -36.21 14.37 -8.70
N LYS A 390 -34.92 14.00 -8.70
CA LYS A 390 -33.94 14.43 -9.70
C LYS A 390 -34.07 13.69 -11.03
N LYS A 391 -34.88 12.63 -11.10
CA LYS A 391 -35.13 11.80 -12.29
C LYS A 391 -33.84 11.34 -13.03
N PRO A 392 -32.85 10.77 -12.31
CA PRO A 392 -31.61 10.30 -12.94
C PRO A 392 -31.86 9.21 -13.98
N VAL A 393 -31.11 9.26 -15.09
CA VAL A 393 -31.17 8.26 -16.15
C VAL A 393 -30.07 7.21 -15.92
N TYR A 394 -30.41 6.14 -15.19
CA TYR A 394 -29.48 5.05 -14.90
C TYR A 394 -29.11 4.25 -16.17
N ASN A 395 -27.88 3.72 -16.20
CA ASN A 395 -27.49 2.72 -17.21
C ASN A 395 -28.14 1.35 -16.92
N GLU A 396 -28.02 0.40 -17.86
CA GLU A 396 -28.67 -0.92 -17.72
C GLU A 396 -28.19 -1.71 -16.51
N VAL A 397 -26.91 -1.60 -16.14
CA VAL A 397 -26.34 -2.25 -14.95
C VAL A 397 -27.03 -1.76 -13.68
N LEU A 398 -27.12 -0.44 -13.50
CA LEU A 398 -27.76 0.16 -12.33
C LEU A 398 -29.28 -0.02 -12.33
N LYS A 399 -29.94 0.05 -13.50
CA LYS A 399 -31.37 -0.29 -13.63
C LYS A 399 -31.64 -1.71 -13.15
N HIS A 400 -30.82 -2.68 -13.58
CA HIS A 400 -30.95 -4.06 -13.14
C HIS A 400 -30.72 -4.19 -11.64
N TYR A 401 -29.64 -3.60 -11.12
CA TYR A 401 -29.29 -3.62 -9.71
C TYR A 401 -30.41 -3.04 -8.82
N PHE A 402 -30.93 -1.85 -9.10
CA PHE A 402 -31.99 -1.26 -8.27
C PHE A 402 -33.36 -1.93 -8.44
N SER A 403 -33.63 -2.58 -9.58
CA SER A 403 -34.93 -3.25 -9.81
C SER A 403 -34.98 -4.70 -9.34
N LYS A 404 -33.83 -5.38 -9.23
CA LYS A 404 -33.74 -6.81 -8.86
C LYS A 404 -32.98 -7.07 -7.57
N GLY A 405 -32.10 -6.15 -7.18
CA GLY A 405 -31.27 -6.25 -5.99
C GLY A 405 -31.97 -5.77 -4.72
N SER A 406 -31.20 -5.73 -3.64
CA SER A 406 -31.66 -5.28 -2.32
C SER A 406 -30.55 -4.60 -1.53
N ASP A 407 -30.93 -3.89 -0.46
CA ASP A 407 -30.00 -3.28 0.49
C ASP A 407 -29.12 -4.30 1.26
N ARG A 408 -29.39 -5.61 1.12
CA ARG A 408 -28.62 -6.72 1.68
C ARG A 408 -27.59 -7.31 0.72
N ASP A 409 -27.57 -6.82 -0.52
CA ASP A 409 -26.60 -7.27 -1.51
C ASP A 409 -25.18 -6.83 -1.14
N ASN A 410 -24.20 -7.48 -1.76
CA ASN A 410 -22.80 -7.12 -1.66
C ASN A 410 -22.57 -5.64 -2.05
N PRO A 411 -21.47 -5.04 -1.56
CA PRO A 411 -21.08 -3.68 -1.92
C PRO A 411 -21.01 -3.42 -3.42
N VAL A 412 -21.20 -2.15 -3.79
CA VAL A 412 -21.00 -1.64 -5.14
C VAL A 412 -19.64 -0.94 -5.18
N LEU A 413 -18.78 -1.31 -6.13
CA LEU A 413 -17.55 -0.57 -6.38
C LEU A 413 -17.84 0.66 -7.24
N LEU A 414 -17.17 1.75 -6.97
CA LEU A 414 -17.13 2.92 -7.86
C LEU A 414 -15.73 3.06 -8.43
N ARG A 415 -15.66 3.03 -9.76
CA ARG A 415 -14.47 3.19 -10.58
C ARG A 415 -14.43 4.60 -11.14
N ILE A 416 -13.39 5.36 -10.81
CA ILE A 416 -13.25 6.78 -11.20
C ILE A 416 -12.01 6.96 -12.05
N LYS A 417 -12.19 7.67 -13.16
CA LYS A 417 -11.10 8.28 -13.93
C LYS A 417 -11.18 9.79 -13.76
N PHE A 418 -10.10 10.42 -13.30
CA PHE A 418 -10.00 11.88 -13.21
C PHE A 418 -9.71 12.47 -14.58
N LYS A 419 -10.17 13.70 -14.83
CA LYS A 419 -9.74 14.44 -16.02
C LYS A 419 -8.27 14.84 -15.89
N ASN A 420 -7.58 14.91 -17.02
CA ASN A 420 -6.20 15.41 -17.06
C ASN A 420 -6.10 16.94 -16.96
N GLN A 421 -7.15 17.64 -17.38
CA GLN A 421 -7.28 19.08 -17.27
C GLN A 421 -8.37 19.37 -16.25
N LEU A 422 -7.93 19.78 -15.07
CA LEU A 422 -8.77 20.23 -13.96
C LEU A 422 -8.63 21.74 -13.79
#